data_AF-A0A925WEY8-F1
#
_entry.id   AF-A0A925WEY8-F1
#
_cell.length_a   1.000
_cell.length_b   1.000
_cell.length_c   1.000
_cell.angle_alpha   90.00
_cell.angle_beta   90.00
_cell.angle_gamma   90.00
#
_symmetry.space_group_name_H-M   'P 1'
#
loop_
_entity.id
_entity.type
_entity.pdbx_description
1 polymer ?
#
loop_
_entity_poly.entity_id
_entity_poly.type
_entity_poly.pdbx_seq_one_letter_code
_entity_poly.pdbx_strand_id
1 'polypeptide(L)'
;MSTNKKLEQLITQMENYLECWKQFNGFVNLARLKKFGPEDENQFLEIKSVIVQELELILASVEVASPTKEEVHTLIGNAPSLRYLSEMNEGALRNVESQWHKIYIGWHSILGQLKVRQGQEDSKGTFASLLGKKK
;
A
#
# COMPACT_ATOMS: atom_id res chain seq x y z
N MET A 1 17.39 -18.16 -4.82
CA MET A 1 17.38 -16.70 -4.53
C MET A 1 17.80 -16.51 -3.08
N SER A 2 18.76 -15.63 -2.82
CA SER A 2 19.14 -15.25 -1.45
C SER A 2 17.96 -14.57 -0.74
N THR A 3 17.87 -14.73 0.59
CA THR A 3 16.84 -14.11 1.43
C THR A 3 16.75 -12.60 1.23
N ASN A 4 17.92 -11.95 1.12
CA ASN A 4 18.05 -10.52 0.87
C ASN A 4 17.34 -10.07 -0.42
N LYS A 5 17.50 -10.81 -1.53
CA LYS A 5 16.82 -10.50 -2.79
C LYS A 5 15.29 -10.59 -2.70
N LYS A 6 14.75 -11.50 -1.88
CA LYS A 6 13.30 -11.59 -1.64
C LYS A 6 12.78 -10.40 -0.83
N LEU A 7 13.56 -9.96 0.16
CA LEU A 7 13.23 -8.80 0.98
C LEU A 7 13.26 -7.51 0.15
N GLU A 8 14.26 -7.33 -0.70
CA GLU A 8 14.32 -6.22 -1.67
C GLU A 8 13.08 -6.18 -2.56
N GLN A 9 12.70 -7.32 -3.14
CA GLN A 9 11.51 -7.43 -3.99
C GLN A 9 10.24 -7.05 -3.22
N LEU A 10 10.10 -7.52 -1.99
CA LEU A 10 8.96 -7.18 -1.13
C LEU A 10 8.93 -5.68 -0.80
N ILE A 11 10.07 -5.06 -0.53
CA ILE A 11 10.17 -3.61 -0.27
C ILE A 11 9.70 -2.82 -1.49
N THR A 12 10.19 -3.16 -2.68
CA THR A 12 9.76 -2.51 -3.93
C THR A 12 8.26 -2.71 -4.18
N GLN A 13 7.74 -3.92 -3.95
CA GLN A 13 6.31 -4.22 -4.05
C GLN A 13 5.50 -3.30 -3.11
N MET A 14 5.92 -3.18 -1.85
CA MET A 14 5.24 -2.34 -0.87
C MET A 14 5.29 -0.85 -1.23
N GLU A 15 6.39 -0.37 -1.82
CA GLU A 15 6.50 1.01 -2.31
C GLU A 15 5.51 1.29 -3.44
N ASN A 16 5.40 0.37 -4.40
CA ASN A 16 4.41 0.47 -5.49
C ASN A 16 2.98 0.43 -4.94
N TYR A 17 2.71 -0.45 -3.98
CA TYR A 17 1.41 -0.54 -3.31
C TYR A 17 1.02 0.75 -2.58
N LEU A 18 1.97 1.40 -1.90
CA LEU A 18 1.75 2.70 -1.25
C LEU A 18 1.50 3.82 -2.26
N GLU A 19 2.13 3.79 -3.42
CA GLU A 19 1.82 4.76 -4.48
C GLU A 19 0.39 4.55 -5.02
N CYS A 20 -0.08 3.31 -5.12
CA CYS A 20 -1.47 3.02 -5.49
C CYS A 20 -2.46 3.64 -4.50
N TRP A 21 -2.19 3.52 -3.20
CA TRP A 21 -3.01 4.16 -2.16
C TRP A 21 -3.00 5.69 -2.24
N LYS A 22 -1.87 6.29 -2.62
CA LYS A 22 -1.77 7.74 -2.84
C LYS A 22 -2.60 8.17 -4.05
N GLN A 23 -2.56 7.42 -5.14
CA GLN A 23 -3.41 7.66 -6.31
C GLN A 23 -4.90 7.52 -5.98
N PHE A 24 -5.28 6.47 -5.25
CA PHE A 24 -6.66 6.29 -4.75
C PHE A 24 -7.17 7.53 -4.00
N ASN A 25 -6.37 8.10 -3.10
CA ASN A 25 -6.76 9.33 -2.41
C ASN A 25 -6.82 10.55 -3.32
N GLY A 26 -5.97 10.62 -4.35
CA GLY A 26 -6.08 11.62 -5.41
C GLY A 26 -7.46 11.59 -6.06
N PHE A 27 -7.94 10.39 -6.41
CA PHE A 27 -9.28 10.19 -6.97
C PHE A 27 -10.41 10.54 -6.00
N VAL A 28 -10.29 10.20 -4.72
CA VAL A 28 -11.26 10.63 -3.68
C VAL A 28 -11.38 12.17 -3.64
N ASN A 29 -10.26 12.88 -3.80
CA ASN A 29 -10.26 14.34 -3.89
C ASN A 29 -10.91 14.86 -5.18
N LEU A 30 -10.69 14.20 -6.33
CA LEU A 30 -11.39 14.54 -7.57
C LEU A 30 -12.90 14.38 -7.44
N ALA A 31 -13.36 13.29 -6.80
CA ALA A 31 -14.76 13.06 -6.50
C ALA A 31 -15.33 14.14 -5.57
N ARG A 32 -14.63 14.51 -4.49
CA ARG A 32 -15.02 15.62 -3.60
C ARG A 32 -15.24 16.92 -4.37
N LEU A 33 -14.30 17.25 -5.26
CA LEU A 33 -14.34 18.47 -6.07
C LEU A 33 -15.34 18.39 -7.23
N LYS A 34 -15.91 17.20 -7.49
CA LYS A 34 -16.75 16.90 -8.65
C LYS A 34 -16.06 17.24 -9.97
N LYS A 35 -14.74 17.06 -10.01
CA LYS A 35 -13.86 17.37 -11.16
C LYS A 35 -13.30 16.07 -11.74
N PHE A 36 -14.16 15.22 -12.26
CA PHE A 36 -13.77 13.96 -12.87
C PHE A 36 -14.58 13.69 -14.13
N GLY A 37 -13.96 13.03 -15.09
CA GLY A 37 -14.57 12.54 -16.31
C GLY A 37 -14.68 11.01 -16.34
N PRO A 38 -15.17 10.45 -17.46
CA PRO A 38 -15.27 9.00 -17.64
C PRO A 38 -13.91 8.28 -17.55
N GLU A 39 -12.84 8.93 -17.99
CA GLU A 39 -11.48 8.36 -17.93
C GLU A 39 -11.00 8.22 -16.47
N ASP A 40 -11.22 9.24 -15.64
CA ASP A 40 -10.88 9.20 -14.22
C ASP A 40 -11.65 8.09 -13.50
N GLU A 41 -12.91 7.86 -13.87
CA GLU A 41 -13.73 6.77 -13.32
C GLU A 41 -13.13 5.40 -13.68
N ASN A 42 -12.72 5.20 -14.92
CA ASN A 42 -12.06 3.95 -15.33
C ASN A 42 -10.76 3.71 -14.57
N GLN A 43 -9.90 4.73 -14.48
CA GLN A 43 -8.64 4.65 -13.75
C GLN A 43 -8.85 4.42 -12.25
N PHE A 44 -9.91 5.00 -11.67
CA PHE A 44 -10.29 4.75 -10.28
C PHE A 44 -10.69 3.29 -10.03
N LEU A 45 -11.42 2.66 -10.95
CA LEU A 45 -11.79 1.26 -10.84
C LEU A 45 -10.58 0.33 -11.05
N GLU A 46 -9.68 0.70 -11.95
CA GLU A 46 -8.43 -0.02 -12.19
C GLU A 46 -7.53 0.03 -10.96
N ILE A 47 -7.28 1.21 -10.38
CA ILE A 47 -6.40 1.33 -9.21
C ILE A 47 -6.94 0.56 -8.00
N LYS A 48 -8.26 0.49 -7.82
CA LYS A 48 -8.88 -0.36 -6.80
C LYS A 48 -8.57 -1.84 -7.02
N SER A 49 -8.62 -2.29 -8.27
CA SER A 49 -8.31 -3.67 -8.64
C SER A 49 -6.85 -3.99 -8.38
N VAL A 50 -5.93 -3.06 -8.72
CA VAL A 50 -4.50 -3.18 -8.42
C VAL A 50 -4.27 -3.25 -6.91
N ILE A 51 -4.91 -2.37 -6.11
CA ILE A 51 -4.79 -2.40 -4.65
C ILE A 51 -5.18 -3.76 -4.07
N VAL A 52 -6.29 -4.35 -4.52
CA VAL A 52 -6.73 -5.65 -4.02
C VAL A 52 -5.77 -6.77 -4.45
N GLN A 53 -5.28 -6.76 -5.69
CA GLN A 53 -4.32 -7.76 -6.17
C GLN A 53 -2.98 -7.69 -5.43
N GLU A 54 -2.42 -6.49 -5.30
CA GLU A 54 -1.16 -6.21 -4.61
C GLU A 54 -1.21 -6.63 -3.13
N LEU A 55 -2.37 -6.41 -2.48
CA LEU A 55 -2.59 -6.85 -1.10
C LEU A 55 -2.41 -8.37 -0.95
N GLU A 56 -2.98 -9.17 -1.84
CA GLU A 56 -2.84 -10.63 -1.78
C GLU A 56 -1.37 -11.07 -1.95
N LEU A 57 -0.64 -10.43 -2.86
CA LEU A 57 0.79 -10.71 -3.08
C LEU A 57 1.64 -10.36 -1.86
N ILE A 58 1.35 -9.23 -1.21
CA ILE A 58 2.05 -8.80 0.01
C ILE A 58 1.73 -9.75 1.16
N LEU A 59 0.46 -10.08 1.40
CA LEU A 59 0.06 -10.96 2.51
C LEU A 59 0.56 -12.41 2.32
N ALA A 60 0.80 -12.85 1.09
CA ALA A 60 1.48 -14.12 0.82
C ALA A 60 2.97 -14.11 1.19
N SER A 61 3.58 -12.92 1.33
CA SER A 61 5.02 -12.72 1.54
C SER A 61 5.37 -12.26 2.95
N VAL A 62 4.43 -11.64 3.67
CA VAL A 62 4.64 -11.12 5.02
C VAL A 62 3.38 -11.27 5.87
N GLU A 63 3.56 -11.74 7.10
CA GLU A 63 2.49 -11.74 8.09
C GLU A 63 2.35 -10.35 8.71
N VAL A 64 1.16 -9.75 8.56
CA VAL A 64 0.87 -8.38 8.98
C VAL A 64 -0.37 -8.42 9.87
N ALA A 65 -0.23 -7.92 11.10
CA ALA A 65 -1.34 -7.86 12.04
C ALA A 65 -2.32 -6.71 11.71
N SER A 66 -1.81 -5.61 11.15
CA SER A 66 -2.58 -4.43 10.76
C SER A 66 -1.77 -3.62 9.74
N PRO A 67 -2.38 -3.07 8.67
CA PRO A 67 -3.79 -3.18 8.31
C PRO A 67 -4.20 -4.60 7.90
N THR A 68 -5.42 -5.00 8.25
CA THR A 68 -6.00 -6.31 7.91
C THR A 68 -6.59 -6.30 6.50
N LYS A 69 -6.76 -7.50 5.92
CA LYS A 69 -7.40 -7.67 4.61
C LYS A 69 -8.82 -7.13 4.61
N GLU A 70 -9.56 -7.39 5.68
CA GLU A 70 -10.94 -6.98 5.89
C GLU A 70 -11.07 -5.45 5.95
N GLU A 71 -10.15 -4.76 6.63
CA GLU A 71 -10.13 -3.29 6.68
C GLU A 71 -9.92 -2.69 5.28
N VAL A 72 -8.96 -3.23 4.51
CA VAL A 72 -8.72 -2.79 3.13
C VAL A 72 -9.94 -3.04 2.24
N HIS A 73 -10.49 -4.26 2.28
CA HIS A 73 -11.66 -4.61 1.48
C HIS A 73 -12.88 -3.76 1.83
N THR A 74 -13.08 -3.47 3.12
CA THR A 74 -14.16 -2.61 3.59
C THR A 74 -14.03 -1.20 3.03
N LEU A 75 -12.85 -0.60 3.08
CA LEU A 75 -12.61 0.73 2.52
C LEU A 75 -12.87 0.77 1.01
N ILE A 76 -12.30 -0.20 0.27
CA ILE A 76 -12.45 -0.27 -1.19
C ILE A 76 -13.91 -0.53 -1.59
N GLY A 77 -14.64 -1.33 -0.82
CA GLY A 77 -16.07 -1.59 -0.99
C GLY A 77 -16.95 -0.37 -0.72
N ASN A 78 -16.58 0.47 0.25
CA ASN A 78 -17.27 1.73 0.57
C ASN A 78 -17.05 2.84 -0.48
N ALA A 79 -16.15 2.63 -1.43
CA ALA A 79 -15.83 3.56 -2.49
C ALA A 79 -16.08 2.94 -3.88
N PRO A 80 -17.33 2.55 -4.23
CA PRO A 80 -17.63 1.77 -5.43
C PRO A 80 -17.31 2.51 -6.73
N SER A 81 -17.54 3.82 -6.81
CA SER A 81 -17.29 4.69 -7.97
C SER A 81 -16.97 6.13 -7.55
N LEU A 82 -16.37 6.93 -8.43
CA LEU A 82 -16.19 8.38 -8.20
C LEU A 82 -17.53 9.09 -8.12
N ARG A 83 -18.48 8.69 -8.98
CA ARG A 83 -19.87 9.17 -8.90
C ARG A 83 -20.44 9.01 -7.49
N TYR A 84 -20.38 7.80 -6.95
CA TYR A 84 -20.90 7.51 -5.62
C TYR A 84 -20.22 8.37 -4.55
N LEU A 85 -18.89 8.43 -4.56
CA LEU A 85 -18.12 9.26 -3.62
C LEU A 85 -18.50 10.75 -3.70
N SER A 86 -18.78 11.26 -4.90
CA SER A 86 -19.14 12.66 -5.13
C SER A 86 -20.55 13.04 -4.63
N GLU A 87 -21.39 12.03 -4.43
CA GLU A 87 -22.76 12.16 -3.94
C GLU A 87 -22.86 11.91 -2.43
N MET A 88 -21.81 11.36 -1.81
CA MET A 88 -21.75 11.20 -0.36
C MET A 88 -21.80 12.56 0.36
N ASN A 89 -22.42 12.57 1.53
CA ASN A 89 -22.33 13.73 2.41
C ASN A 89 -20.90 13.88 2.98
N GLU A 90 -20.56 15.09 3.41
CA GLU A 90 -19.23 15.44 3.96
C GLU A 90 -18.78 14.51 5.09
N GLY A 91 -19.68 14.10 5.98
CA GLY A 91 -19.35 13.22 7.10
C GLY A 91 -18.94 11.82 6.63
N ALA A 92 -19.69 11.26 5.69
CA ALA A 92 -19.41 9.94 5.13
C ALA A 92 -18.12 9.94 4.30
N LEU A 93 -17.87 11.00 3.53
CA LEU A 93 -16.64 11.16 2.76
C LEU A 93 -15.41 11.30 3.68
N ARG A 94 -15.51 12.11 4.74
CA ARG A 94 -14.45 12.22 5.75
C ARG A 94 -14.14 10.90 6.46
N ASN A 95 -15.16 10.05 6.66
CA ASN A 95 -14.94 8.72 7.21
C ASN A 95 -14.12 7.84 6.26
N VAL A 96 -14.39 7.89 4.94
CA VAL A 96 -13.56 7.21 3.92
C VAL A 96 -12.12 7.71 3.97
N GLU A 97 -11.91 9.04 4.02
CA GLU A 97 -10.58 9.65 4.12
C GLU A 97 -9.84 9.22 5.41
N SER A 98 -10.55 9.15 6.54
CA SER A 98 -9.98 8.73 7.82
C SER A 98 -9.56 7.26 7.80
N GLN A 99 -10.41 6.37 7.26
CA GLN A 99 -10.10 4.95 7.10
C GLN A 99 -8.91 4.75 6.16
N TRP A 100 -8.90 5.46 5.03
CA TRP A 100 -7.77 5.49 4.10
C TRP A 100 -6.48 5.87 4.81
N HIS A 101 -6.49 6.96 5.58
CA HIS A 101 -5.28 7.42 6.27
C HIS A 101 -4.75 6.41 7.27
N LYS A 102 -5.62 5.77 8.07
CA LYS A 102 -5.25 4.71 9.02
C LYS A 102 -4.58 3.52 8.34
N ILE A 103 -5.16 3.06 7.23
CA ILE A 103 -4.59 1.98 6.42
C ILE A 103 -3.24 2.41 5.84
N TYR A 104 -3.16 3.61 5.27
CA TYR A 104 -1.97 4.14 4.63
C TYR A 104 -0.77 4.25 5.59
N ILE A 105 -0.98 4.80 6.78
CA ILE A 105 0.09 4.89 7.79
C ILE A 105 0.49 3.53 8.35
N GLY A 106 -0.46 2.59 8.46
CA GLY A 106 -0.19 1.20 8.86
C GLY A 106 0.77 0.53 7.89
N TRP A 107 0.50 0.61 6.59
CA TRP A 107 1.39 0.08 5.56
C TRP A 107 2.77 0.74 5.53
N HIS A 108 2.84 2.06 5.75
CA HIS A 108 4.13 2.77 5.91
C HIS A 108 4.93 2.28 7.11
N SER A 109 4.28 1.97 8.23
CA SER A 109 4.95 1.38 9.39
C SER A 109 5.59 0.03 9.04
N ILE A 110 4.85 -0.83 8.34
CA ILE A 110 5.36 -2.14 7.89
C ILE A 110 6.54 -1.96 6.92
N LEU A 111 6.44 -1.05 5.95
CA LEU A 111 7.55 -0.75 5.04
C LEU A 111 8.80 -0.30 5.81
N GLY A 112 8.64 0.57 6.81
CA GLY A 112 9.73 1.00 7.69
C GLY A 112 10.39 -0.18 8.41
N GLN A 113 9.60 -1.12 8.92
CA GLN A 113 10.12 -2.33 9.57
C GLN A 113 10.90 -3.23 8.59
N LEU A 114 10.42 -3.39 7.36
CA LEU A 114 11.13 -4.17 6.33
C LEU A 114 12.47 -3.53 5.95
N LYS A 115 12.51 -2.20 5.78
CA LYS A 115 13.75 -1.46 5.50
C LYS A 115 14.78 -1.58 6.62
N VAL A 116 14.33 -1.58 7.89
CA VAL A 116 15.23 -1.86 9.03
C VAL A 116 15.79 -3.28 8.96
N ARG A 117 14.96 -4.27 8.64
CA ARG A 117 15.43 -5.67 8.47
C ARG A 117 16.45 -5.79 7.35
N GLN A 118 16.25 -5.09 6.23
CA GLN A 118 17.20 -5.07 5.10
C GLN A 118 18.58 -4.55 5.55
N GLY A 119 18.62 -3.39 6.23
CA GLY A 119 19.89 -2.83 6.71
C GLY A 119 20.63 -3.72 7.72
N GLN A 120 19.88 -4.51 8.52
CA GLN A 120 20.48 -5.50 9.43
C GLN A 120 21.07 -6.70 8.69
N GLU A 121 20.44 -7.18 7.62
CA GLU A 121 20.95 -8.26 6.78
C GLU A 121 22.21 -7.84 6.01
N ASP A 122 22.21 -6.63 5.45
CA ASP A 122 23.37 -6.07 4.74
C ASP A 122 24.59 -5.96 5.66
N SER A 123 24.38 -5.42 6.87
CA SER A 123 25.44 -5.28 7.87
C SER A 123 26.07 -6.62 8.27
N LYS A 124 25.27 -7.68 8.40
CA LYS A 124 25.75 -9.04 8.71
C LYS A 124 26.54 -9.64 7.54
N GLY A 125 26.09 -9.43 6.31
CA GLY A 125 26.77 -9.91 5.09
C GLY A 125 28.15 -9.28 4.91
N THR A 126 28.28 -7.97 5.14
CA THR A 126 29.57 -7.26 5.07
C THR A 126 30.55 -7.76 6.12
N PHE A 127 30.11 -7.99 7.36
CA PHE A 127 30.97 -8.48 8.43
C PHE A 127 31.47 -9.93 8.18
N ALA A 128 30.59 -10.81 7.69
CA ALA A 128 30.95 -12.18 7.33
C ALA A 128 31.96 -12.25 6.18
N SER A 129 31.80 -11.39 5.16
CA SER A 129 32.72 -11.24 4.03
C SER A 129 34.11 -10.76 4.46
N LEU A 130 34.18 -9.81 5.39
CA LEU A 130 35.45 -9.28 5.92
C LEU A 130 36.20 -10.31 6.78
N LEU A 131 35.49 -11.11 7.57
CA LEU A 131 36.09 -12.17 8.40
C LEU A 131 36.49 -13.42 7.59
N GLY A 132 35.76 -13.73 6.51
CA GLY A 132 36.06 -14.87 5.63
C GLY A 132 37.30 -14.66 4.75
N LYS A 133 37.74 -13.41 4.56
CA LYS A 133 38.90 -13.06 3.71
C LYS A 133 40.26 -13.17 4.42
N LYS A 134 40.29 -13.70 5.65
CA LYS A 134 41.49 -13.78 6.51
C LYS A 134 42.05 -15.20 6.70
N LYS A 135 41.84 -16.09 5.74
CA LYS A 135 42.50 -17.40 5.67
C LYS A 135 43.22 -17.56 4.33
#